data_AF-A0AAW4SJB4-F1
#
_entry.id   AF-A0AAW4SJB4-F1
#
_cell.length_a   1.000
_cell.length_b   1.000
_cell.length_c   1.000
_cell.angle_alpha   90.00
_cell.angle_beta   90.00
_cell.angle_gamma   90.00
#
_symmetry.space_group_name_H-M   'P 1'
#
loop_
_entity.id
_entity.type
_entity.pdbx_description
1 polymer ?
#
loop_
_entity_poly.entity_id
_entity_poly.type
_entity_poly.pdbx_seq_one_letter_code
_entity_poly.pdbx_strand_id
1 'polypeptide(L)'
;MKKIVEQNERYDIIQMNFRSLPITFRCWKDGSGIIEIRVDANFAKANGYQSVEDMAEKTIGKAKIEEMFGDVPDWIRVDQNGDFTFVGVNRILLN
;
A
#
# COMPACT_ATOMS: atom_id res chain seq x y z
N MET A 1 12.78 -4.51 13.51
CA MET A 1 13.29 -3.18 13.91
C MET A 1 12.55 -2.13 13.11
N LYS A 2 12.13 -1.03 13.74
CA LYS A 2 11.51 0.13 13.06
C LYS A 2 12.62 1.04 12.53
N LYS A 3 12.56 1.38 11.25
CA LYS A 3 13.41 2.39 10.61
C LYS A 3 12.54 3.57 10.18
N ILE A 4 12.98 4.79 10.45
CA ILE A 4 12.34 6.00 9.93
C ILE A 4 12.97 6.31 8.57
N VAL A 5 12.15 6.50 7.54
CA VAL A 5 12.58 6.81 6.16
C VAL A 5 12.40 8.29 5.86
N GLU A 6 11.26 8.85 6.24
CA GLU A 6 10.92 10.26 6.05
C GLU A 6 10.02 10.72 7.21
N GLN A 7 10.14 11.97 7.63
CA GLN A 7 9.21 12.61 8.56
C GLN A 7 8.90 14.03 8.10
N ASN A 8 7.63 14.40 8.13
CA ASN A 8 7.18 15.78 7.96
C ASN A 8 6.00 16.07 8.91
N GLU A 9 5.42 17.27 8.84
CA GLU A 9 4.33 17.67 9.75
C GLU A 9 3.05 16.84 9.58
N ARG A 10 2.83 16.26 8.39
CA ARG A 10 1.60 15.52 8.07
C ARG A 10 1.70 14.03 8.36
N TYR A 11 2.87 13.44 8.10
CA TYR A 11 3.05 11.99 8.22
C TYR A 11 4.50 11.61 8.51
N ASP A 12 4.68 10.37 8.95
CA ASP A 12 5.96 9.66 8.96
C ASP A 12 5.93 8.50 7.96
N ILE A 13 6.98 8.34 7.16
CA ILE A 13 7.23 7.10 6.43
C ILE A 13 8.20 6.26 7.25
N ILE A 14 7.75 5.06 7.62
CA ILE A 14 8.52 4.11 8.42
C ILE A 14 8.62 2.78 7.69
N GLN A 15 9.65 2.01 8.01
CA GLN A 15 9.80 0.63 7.59
C GLN A 15 9.86 -0.29 8.80
N MET A 16 9.14 -1.40 8.73
CA MET A 16 9.19 -2.46 9.73
C MET A 16 9.39 -3.80 9.03
N ASN A 17 10.21 -4.67 9.63
CA ASN A 17 10.43 -6.00 9.07
C ASN A 17 9.26 -6.92 9.38
N PHE A 18 8.72 -7.55 8.33
CA PHE A 18 7.79 -8.66 8.42
C PHE A 18 8.31 -9.79 7.54
N ARG A 19 8.50 -10.99 8.11
CA ARG A 19 9.11 -12.15 7.41
C ARG A 19 10.44 -11.81 6.73
N SER A 20 11.30 -11.06 7.42
CA SER A 20 12.59 -10.57 6.92
C SER A 20 12.53 -9.60 5.73
N LEU A 21 11.34 -9.16 5.34
CA LEU A 21 11.13 -8.16 4.29
C LEU A 21 10.79 -6.81 4.93
N PRO A 22 11.42 -5.70 4.52
CA PRO A 22 11.06 -4.38 4.99
C PRO A 22 9.75 -3.95 4.33
N ILE A 23 8.72 -3.73 5.16
CA ILE A 23 7.41 -3.22 4.73
C ILE A 23 7.32 -1.75 5.05
N THR A 24 6.92 -0.96 4.06
CA THR A 24 6.84 0.50 4.15
C THR A 24 5.44 0.93 4.56
N PHE A 25 5.36 1.77 5.59
CA PHE A 25 4.13 2.36 6.10
C PHE A 25 4.23 3.88 6.07
N ARG A 26 3.11 4.55 5.78
CA ARG A 26 2.90 5.97 6.03
C ARG A 26 1.92 6.11 7.20
N CYS A 27 2.35 6.75 8.28
CA CYS A 27 1.53 6.99 9.47
C CYS A 27 1.12 8.46 9.52
N TRP A 28 -0.18 8.74 9.50
CA TRP A 28 -0.71 10.11 9.53
C TRP A 28 -0.72 10.69 10.94
N LYS A 29 -0.41 11.99 11.06
CA LYS A 29 -0.27 12.72 12.34
C LYS A 29 -1.51 13.55 12.72
N ASP A 30 -2.59 13.44 11.96
CA ASP A 30 -3.84 14.19 12.14
C ASP A 30 -4.76 13.65 13.25
N GLY A 31 -4.28 12.66 14.04
CA GLY A 31 -5.05 12.03 15.10
C GLY A 31 -6.06 10.99 14.62
N SER A 32 -6.20 10.77 13.31
CA SER A 32 -7.10 9.76 12.74
C SER A 32 -6.66 8.33 13.04
N GLY A 33 -5.37 8.11 13.33
CA GLY A 33 -4.76 6.79 13.42
C GLY A 33 -4.73 6.02 12.10
N ILE A 34 -4.96 6.71 10.97
CA ILE A 34 -4.84 6.12 9.64
C ILE A 34 -3.39 5.75 9.37
N ILE A 35 -3.22 4.54 8.83
CA ILE A 35 -1.97 4.08 8.25
C ILE A 35 -2.17 3.75 6.78
N GLU A 36 -1.15 3.96 5.97
CA GLU A 36 -1.11 3.46 4.59
C GLU A 36 0.07 2.51 4.42
N ILE A 37 -0.16 1.38 3.75
CA ILE A 37 0.85 0.36 3.48
C ILE A 37 1.22 0.48 2.00
N ARG A 38 2.52 0.56 1.69
CA ARG A 38 2.97 0.63 0.29
C ARG A 38 2.71 -0.71 -0.39
N VAL A 39 2.08 -0.67 -1.56
CA VAL A 39 1.98 -1.81 -2.47
C VAL A 39 3.25 -1.84 -3.30
N ASP A 40 4.22 -2.64 -2.87
CA ASP A 40 5.49 -2.85 -3.56
C ASP A 40 5.87 -4.34 -3.60
N ALA A 41 7.02 -4.64 -4.21
CA ALA A 41 7.49 -6.01 -4.33
C ALA A 41 7.72 -6.72 -2.98
N ASN A 42 8.09 -5.98 -1.92
CA ASN A 42 8.28 -6.57 -0.59
C ASN A 42 6.93 -6.87 0.06
N PHE A 43 5.95 -5.99 -0.11
CA PHE A 43 4.57 -6.25 0.31
C PHE A 43 3.99 -7.49 -0.39
N ALA A 44 4.12 -7.59 -1.71
CA ALA A 44 3.65 -8.74 -2.47
C ALA A 44 4.30 -10.05 -1.96
N LYS A 45 5.63 -10.07 -1.84
CA LYS A 45 6.38 -11.24 -1.34
C LYS A 45 6.03 -11.61 0.10
N ALA A 46 5.86 -10.63 0.97
CA ALA A 46 5.43 -10.84 2.34
C ALA A 46 4.09 -11.57 2.44
N ASN A 47 3.20 -11.32 1.47
CA ASN A 47 1.89 -11.96 1.34
C ASN A 47 1.90 -13.24 0.48
N GLY A 48 3.07 -13.72 0.05
CA GLY A 48 3.22 -15.00 -0.68
C GLY A 48 3.13 -14.91 -2.20
N TYR A 49 3.11 -13.70 -2.76
CA TYR A 49 3.11 -13.47 -4.21
C TYR A 49 4.54 -13.30 -4.75
N GLN A 50 4.73 -13.57 -6.04
CA GLN A 50 6.06 -13.43 -6.68
C GLN A 50 6.40 -11.97 -7.00
N SER A 51 5.39 -11.19 -7.36
CA SER A 51 5.49 -9.76 -7.71
C SER A 51 4.16 -9.05 -7.44
N VAL A 52 4.14 -7.72 -7.64
CA VAL A 52 2.90 -6.94 -7.55
C VAL A 52 1.92 -7.35 -8.67
N GLU A 53 2.42 -7.66 -9.85
CA GLU A 53 1.62 -8.15 -10.98
C GLU A 53 1.04 -9.53 -10.69
N ASP A 54 1.82 -10.44 -10.10
CA ASP A 54 1.33 -11.77 -9.66
C ASP A 54 0.21 -11.63 -8.61
N MET A 55 0.35 -10.68 -7.69
CA MET A 55 -0.67 -10.35 -6.70
C MET A 55 -1.93 -9.77 -7.34
N ALA A 56 -1.78 -8.81 -8.26
CA ALA A 56 -2.90 -8.21 -8.99
C ALA A 56 -3.68 -9.28 -9.78
N GLU A 57 -2.97 -10.18 -10.46
CA GLU A 57 -3.57 -11.25 -11.25
C GLU A 57 -4.32 -12.27 -10.37
N LYS A 58 -3.74 -12.65 -9.22
CA LYS A 58 -4.30 -13.69 -8.33
C LYS A 58 -5.37 -13.20 -7.36
N THR A 59 -5.63 -11.90 -7.27
CA THR A 59 -6.64 -11.35 -6.35
C THR A 59 -8.00 -11.23 -7.03
N ILE A 60 -8.19 -10.23 -7.88
CA ILE A 60 -9.41 -10.03 -8.68
C ILE A 60 -9.14 -10.00 -10.19
N GLY A 61 -7.89 -10.23 -10.59
CA GLY A 61 -7.42 -10.15 -11.97
C GLY A 61 -6.92 -8.74 -12.32
N LYS A 62 -5.81 -8.67 -13.06
CA LYS A 62 -5.20 -7.39 -13.44
C LYS A 62 -6.16 -6.52 -14.25
N ALA A 63 -6.87 -7.11 -15.21
CA ALA A 63 -7.85 -6.39 -16.03
C ALA A 63 -8.97 -5.74 -15.19
N LYS A 64 -9.40 -6.40 -14.10
CA LYS A 64 -10.42 -5.84 -13.22
C LYS A 64 -9.88 -4.71 -12.35
N ILE A 65 -8.63 -4.82 -11.93
CA ILE A 65 -7.92 -3.73 -11.23
C ILE A 65 -7.77 -2.52 -12.16
N GLU A 66 -7.36 -2.72 -13.41
CA GLU A 66 -7.28 -1.65 -14.41
C GLU A 66 -8.67 -1.05 -14.71
N GLU A 67 -9.73 -1.84 -14.79
CA GLU A 67 -11.09 -1.33 -14.98
C GLU A 67 -11.55 -0.45 -13.80
N MET A 68 -11.26 -0.86 -12.56
CA MET A 68 -11.74 -0.18 -11.36
C MET A 68 -10.86 1.00 -10.93
N PHE A 69 -9.57 0.92 -11.21
CA PHE A 69 -8.54 1.81 -10.67
C PHE A 69 -7.61 2.37 -11.76
N GLY A 70 -7.66 1.91 -13.01
CA GLY A 70 -6.74 2.33 -14.07
C GLY A 70 -5.32 1.73 -13.96
N ASP A 71 -4.86 1.41 -12.76
CA ASP A 71 -3.63 0.66 -12.47
C ASP A 71 -3.68 0.07 -11.04
N VAL A 72 -2.68 -0.74 -10.69
CA VAL A 72 -2.48 -1.24 -9.33
C VAL A 72 -2.25 -0.05 -8.37
N PRO A 73 -3.05 0.08 -7.31
CA PRO A 73 -2.90 1.17 -6.36
C PRO A 73 -1.54 1.18 -5.66
N ASP A 74 -0.93 2.35 -5.49
CA ASP A 74 0.36 2.50 -4.80
C ASP A 74 0.29 2.21 -3.28
N TRP A 75 -0.88 2.42 -2.67
CA TRP A 75 -1.08 2.35 -1.23
C TRP A 75 -2.39 1.68 -0.86
N ILE A 76 -2.38 0.94 0.25
CA ILE A 76 -3.59 0.46 0.93
C ILE A 76 -3.73 1.26 2.21
N ARG A 77 -4.81 2.04 2.33
CA ARG A 77 -5.14 2.80 3.53
C ARG A 77 -5.96 1.92 4.46
N VAL A 78 -5.60 1.90 5.74
CA VAL A 78 -6.27 1.16 6.80
C VAL A 78 -6.59 2.12 7.94
N ASP A 79 -7.82 2.08 8.45
CA ASP A 79 -8.24 2.87 9.61
C ASP A 79 -8.08 2.09 10.94
N GLN A 80 -8.49 2.69 12.05
CA GLN A 80 -8.38 2.07 13.38
C GLN A 80 -9.29 0.86 13.60
N ASN A 81 -10.35 0.72 12.80
CA ASN A 81 -11.27 -0.43 12.86
C ASN A 81 -10.77 -1.59 12.00
N GLY A 82 -9.74 -1.36 11.18
CA GLY A 82 -9.22 -2.34 10.23
C GLY A 82 -9.93 -2.29 8.88
N ASP A 83 -10.82 -1.32 8.65
CA ASP A 83 -11.42 -1.09 7.34
C ASP A 83 -10.34 -0.55 6.39
N PHE A 84 -10.37 -0.99 5.13
CA PHE A 84 -9.35 -0.62 4.16
C PHE A 84 -9.91 -0.08 2.84
N THR A 85 -9.11 0.77 2.21
CA THR A 85 -9.37 1.36 0.89
C THR A 85 -8.07 1.46 0.09
N PHE A 86 -8.19 1.48 -1.24
CA PHE A 86 -7.04 1.67 -2.13
C PHE A 86 -6.79 3.15 -2.42
N VAL A 87 -5.53 3.58 -2.37
CA VAL A 87 -5.08 4.97 -2.53
C VAL A 87 -3.88 5.04 -3.48
N GLY A 88 -3.68 6.19 -4.14
CA GLY A 88 -2.60 6.35 -5.14
C GLY A 88 -2.97 5.76 -6.50
N VAL A 89 -4.27 5.76 -6.80
CA VAL A 89 -4.85 5.36 -8.07
C VAL A 89 -4.62 6.48 -9.09
N ASN A 90 -3.96 6.18 -10.20
CA ASN A 90 -3.69 7.18 -11.23
C ASN A 90 -4.94 7.37 -12.11
N ARG A 91 -5.79 8.35 -11.78
CA ARG A 91 -7.04 8.66 -12.53
C ARG A 91 -6.83 9.29 -13.92
N ILE A 92 -5.61 9.29 -14.46
CA ILE A 92 -5.30 9.97 -15.73
C ILE A 92 -6.04 9.35 -16.94
N LEU A 93 -6.64 8.17 -16.79
CA LEU A 93 -7.39 7.48 -17.86
C LEU A 93 -8.91 7.73 -17.89
N LEU A 94 -9.45 8.70 -17.13
CA LEU A 94 -10.88 9.06 -17.14
C LEU A 94 -11.21 10.31 -17.99
N ASN A 95 -10.31 10.76 -18.87
CA ASN A 95 -10.58 11.84 -19.82
C ASN A 95 -10.77 11.33 -21.24
#